data_AF-A0A0N4W4I6-F1
#
_entry.id   AF-A0A0N4W4I6-F1
#
_cell.length_a   1.000
_cell.length_b   1.000
_cell.length_c   1.000
_cell.angle_alpha   90.00
_cell.angle_beta   90.00
_cell.angle_gamma   90.00
#
_symmetry.space_group_name_H-M   'P 1'
#
loop_
_entity.id
_entity.type
_entity.pdbx_description
1 polymer ?
#
loop_
_entity_poly.entity_id
_entity_poly.type
_entity_poly.pdbx_seq_one_letter_code
_entity_poly.pdbx_strand_id
1 'polypeptide(L)'
;MLCELYDNFTTRISPFCKVVIISVKRGVRQGDTISPKHFSAALENIMRHLGWEDSGVKDDGGYLRHLGFADDIMFITPNMEQAERILTEFDSACGNIILRLHLTKKMFIKNGSVPDAPFTLNGTNIIECASYVYLGRQVNS
;
A
#
# COMPACT_ATOMS: atom_id res chain seq x y z
N MET A 1 18.45 -4.18 -7.09
CA MET A 1 18.57 -4.33 -5.62
C MET A 1 17.71 -5.46 -5.04
N LEU A 2 16.36 -5.42 -5.06
CA LEU A 2 15.55 -6.53 -4.50
C LEU A 2 15.55 -7.80 -5.37
N CYS A 3 15.50 -7.69 -6.70
CA CYS A 3 15.50 -8.86 -7.59
C CYS A 3 16.79 -9.70 -7.49
N GLU A 4 17.93 -9.03 -7.33
CA GLU A 4 19.26 -9.67 -7.19
C GLU A 4 19.38 -10.48 -5.89
N LEU A 5 18.63 -10.13 -4.84
CA LEU A 5 18.59 -10.90 -3.59
C LEU A 5 17.91 -12.26 -3.74
N TYR A 6 17.13 -12.48 -4.81
CA TYR A 6 16.46 -13.75 -5.09
C TYR A 6 17.28 -14.67 -6.01
N ASP A 7 18.46 -14.24 -6.47
CA ASP A 7 19.34 -15.09 -7.27
C ASP A 7 19.81 -16.28 -6.43
N ASN A 8 19.46 -17.48 -6.89
CA ASN A 8 19.69 -18.75 -6.18
C ASN A 8 19.08 -18.83 -4.76
N PHE A 9 18.14 -17.95 -4.41
CA PHE A 9 17.46 -18.01 -3.13
C PHE A 9 16.47 -19.18 -3.10
N THR A 10 16.64 -20.08 -2.15
CA THR A 10 15.84 -21.30 -2.01
C THR A 10 15.35 -21.47 -0.58
N THR A 11 14.20 -22.13 -0.43
CA THR A 11 13.69 -22.58 0.86
C THR A 11 13.45 -24.08 0.84
N ARG A 12 13.49 -24.70 2.01
CA ARG A 12 13.30 -26.14 2.20
C ARG A 12 12.03 -26.37 3.01
N ILE A 13 11.13 -27.18 2.48
CA ILE A 13 10.01 -27.75 3.24
C ILE A 13 10.18 -29.26 3.33
N SER A 14 9.61 -29.90 4.35
CA SER A 14 9.69 -31.35 4.53
C SER A 14 8.36 -31.97 4.93
N PRO A 15 7.33 -31.88 4.07
CA PRO A 15 6.08 -32.60 4.30
C PRO A 15 6.34 -34.11 4.26
N PHE A 16 5.84 -34.85 5.26
CA PHE A 16 5.93 -36.32 5.34
C PHE A 16 7.35 -36.87 5.16
N CYS A 17 8.35 -36.21 5.77
CA CYS A 17 9.76 -36.60 5.69
C CYS A 17 10.37 -36.57 4.26
N LYS A 18 9.68 -35.98 3.28
CA LYS A 18 10.21 -35.76 1.93
C LYS A 18 10.68 -34.32 1.79
N VAL A 19 11.97 -34.16 1.51
CA VAL A 19 12.57 -32.84 1.32
C VAL A 19 12.19 -32.28 -0.04
N VAL A 20 11.61 -31.09 -0.06
CA VAL A 20 11.34 -30.33 -1.29
C VAL A 20 12.10 -29.01 -1.19
N ILE A 21 12.89 -28.71 -2.22
CA ILE A 21 13.60 -27.45 -2.38
C ILE A 21 12.78 -26.58 -3.32
N ILE A 22 12.45 -25.36 -2.90
CA ILE A 22 11.64 -24.41 -3.66
C ILE A 22 12.50 -23.18 -3.93
N SER A 23 12.62 -22.79 -5.20
CA SER A 23 13.23 -21.49 -5.54
C SER A 23 12.24 -20.37 -5.18
N VAL A 24 12.70 -19.45 -4.33
CA VAL A 24 11.91 -18.31 -3.90
C VAL A 24 12.19 -17.17 -4.86
N LYS A 25 11.12 -16.62 -5.46
CA LYS A 25 11.23 -15.56 -6.48
C LYS A 25 10.81 -14.18 -6.00
N ARG A 26 10.07 -14.12 -4.88
CA ARG A 26 9.54 -12.88 -4.27
C ARG A 26 9.02 -13.17 -2.86
N GLY A 27 8.83 -12.10 -2.10
CA GLY A 27 8.21 -12.13 -0.79
C GLY A 27 9.21 -12.26 0.35
N VAL A 28 8.81 -11.79 1.52
CA VAL A 28 9.60 -11.91 2.76
C VAL A 28 9.13 -13.12 3.57
N ARG A 29 9.97 -13.61 4.50
CA ARG A 29 9.64 -14.80 5.29
C ARG A 29 8.68 -14.42 6.42
N GLN A 30 7.49 -15.01 6.44
CA GLN A 30 6.57 -14.82 7.56
C GLN A 30 7.16 -15.43 8.84
N GLY A 31 7.05 -14.71 9.97
CA GLY A 31 7.60 -15.14 11.26
C GLY A 31 9.10 -14.84 11.44
N ASP A 32 9.77 -14.30 10.42
CA ASP A 32 11.13 -13.80 10.55
C ASP A 32 11.14 -12.36 11.11
N THR A 33 11.99 -12.10 12.09
CA THR A 33 12.02 -10.82 12.83
C THR A 33 12.44 -9.62 11.96
N ILE A 34 13.16 -9.87 10.88
CA ILE A 34 13.75 -8.85 10.01
C ILE A 34 12.84 -8.54 8.81
N SER A 35 11.98 -9.48 8.43
CA SER A 35 11.06 -9.40 7.30
C SER A 35 10.09 -8.19 7.35
N PRO A 36 9.46 -7.86 8.50
CA PRO A 36 8.64 -6.65 8.60
C PRO A 36 9.43 -5.37 8.31
N LYS A 37 10.68 -5.28 8.77
CA LYS A 37 11.54 -4.10 8.55
C LYS A 37 11.88 -3.92 7.07
N HIS A 38 12.17 -5.02 6.37
CA HIS A 38 12.44 -4.98 4.93
C HIS A 38 11.21 -4.54 4.14
N PHE A 39 10.04 -5.06 4.51
CA PHE A 39 8.79 -4.65 3.89
C PHE A 39 8.51 -3.15 4.12
N SER A 40 8.62 -2.69 5.37
CA SER A 40 8.43 -1.27 5.71
C SER A 40 9.45 -0.36 5.01
N ALA A 41 10.72 -0.77 4.90
CA ALA A 41 11.74 0.02 4.20
C ALA A 41 11.47 0.12 2.68
N ALA A 42 11.02 -0.97 2.07
CA ALA A 42 10.63 -0.96 0.65
C ALA A 42 9.43 -0.04 0.41
N LEU A 43 8.43 -0.10 1.29
CA LEU A 43 7.26 0.77 1.22
C LEU A 43 7.62 2.24 1.45
N GLU A 44 8.43 2.53 2.47
CA GLU A 44 8.91 3.88 2.76
C GLU A 44 9.72 4.46 1.59
N ASN A 45 10.52 3.63 0.91
CA ASN A 45 11.23 4.05 -0.28
C ASN A 45 10.27 4.46 -1.41
N ILE A 46 9.14 3.76 -1.60
CA ILE A 46 8.11 4.22 -2.54
C ILE A 46 7.55 5.57 -2.07
N MET A 47 7.11 5.65 -0.81
CA MET A 47 6.45 6.84 -0.27
C MET A 47 7.31 8.11 -0.42
N ARG A 48 8.62 8.02 -0.20
CA ARG A 48 9.53 9.17 -0.32
C ARG A 48 9.65 9.73 -1.75
N HIS A 49 9.31 8.95 -2.77
CA HIS A 49 9.46 9.35 -4.17
C HIS A 49 8.12 9.61 -4.87
N LEU A 50 6.99 9.55 -4.17
CA LEU A 50 5.69 9.93 -4.74
C LEU A 50 5.62 11.45 -4.97
N GLY A 51 5.02 11.86 -6.09
CA GLY A 51 4.75 13.25 -6.48
C GLY A 51 3.60 13.91 -5.71
N TRP A 52 3.60 13.80 -4.39
CA TRP A 52 2.53 14.23 -3.47
C TRP A 52 2.89 15.43 -2.57
N GLU A 53 3.90 16.22 -2.94
CA GLU A 53 4.36 17.38 -2.15
C GLU A 53 3.28 18.46 -1.99
N ASP A 54 2.45 18.63 -3.02
CA ASP A 54 1.31 19.56 -3.12
C ASP A 54 0.01 19.02 -2.50
N SER A 55 0.06 17.81 -1.94
CA SER A 55 -1.09 17.06 -1.47
C SER A 55 -1.09 16.93 0.07
N GLY A 56 -2.24 16.54 0.61
CA GLY A 56 -2.47 16.39 2.06
C GLY A 56 -3.33 17.49 2.66
N VAL A 57 -3.73 17.29 3.91
CA VAL A 57 -4.46 18.29 4.71
C VAL A 57 -3.48 18.99 5.64
N LYS A 58 -3.51 20.32 5.64
CA LYS A 58 -2.65 21.14 6.50
C LYS A 58 -3.18 21.10 7.94
N ASP A 59 -2.29 20.77 8.87
CA ASP A 59 -2.50 20.88 10.31
C ASP A 59 -1.30 21.63 10.91
N ASP A 60 -1.45 22.23 12.09
CA ASP A 60 -0.64 23.26 12.77
C ASP A 60 0.92 23.14 12.69
N GLY A 61 1.49 23.21 11.48
CA GLY A 61 2.93 23.08 11.20
C GLY A 61 3.34 22.10 10.09
N GLY A 62 2.42 21.32 9.51
CA GLY A 62 2.73 20.31 8.49
C GLY A 62 1.55 19.86 7.62
N TYR A 63 1.79 18.83 6.80
CA TYR A 63 0.77 18.20 5.96
C TYR A 63 0.57 16.75 6.39
N LEU A 64 -0.66 16.40 6.77
CA LEU A 64 -1.07 15.02 6.95
C LEU A 64 -1.42 14.43 5.58
N ARG A 65 -0.59 13.50 5.09
CA ARG A 65 -0.70 12.93 3.73
C ARG A 65 -1.08 11.45 3.70
N HIS A 66 -0.63 10.69 4.70
CA HIS A 66 -0.96 9.28 4.80
C HIS A 66 -0.88 8.77 6.24
N LEU A 67 -1.58 7.68 6.48
CA LEU A 67 -1.42 6.80 7.64
C LEU A 67 -1.04 5.42 7.11
N GLY A 68 -0.07 4.76 7.75
CA GLY A 68 0.39 3.44 7.33
C GLY A 68 0.67 2.54 8.52
N PHE A 69 0.17 1.31 8.47
CA PHE A 69 0.48 0.28 9.45
C PHE A 69 0.52 -1.09 8.77
N ALA A 70 1.63 -1.80 8.93
CA ALA A 70 1.90 -3.04 8.20
C ALA A 70 1.64 -2.86 6.70
N ASP A 71 0.67 -3.59 6.14
CA ASP A 71 0.25 -3.54 4.73
C ASP A 71 -0.95 -2.60 4.46
N ASP A 72 -1.56 -2.02 5.49
CA ASP A 72 -2.70 -1.10 5.35
C ASP A 72 -2.24 0.37 5.29
N ILE A 73 -2.64 1.07 4.21
CA ILE A 73 -2.27 2.45 3.93
C ILE A 73 -3.53 3.25 3.62
N MET A 74 -3.65 4.41 4.27
CA MET A 74 -4.67 5.41 3.99
C MET A 74 -4.00 6.67 3.45
N PHE A 75 -4.40 7.14 2.28
CA PHE A 75 -4.01 8.44 1.76
C PHE A 75 -5.04 9.50 2.14
N ILE A 76 -4.56 10.71 2.42
CA ILE A 76 -5.38 11.85 2.78
C ILE A 76 -5.10 12.94 1.74
N THR A 77 -6.13 13.32 0.99
CA THR A 77 -6.04 14.28 -0.12
C THR A 77 -7.15 15.33 -0.02
N PRO A 78 -6.95 16.53 -0.57
CA PRO A 78 -7.96 17.58 -0.57
C PRO A 78 -9.12 17.32 -1.55
N ASN A 79 -8.92 16.49 -2.57
CA ASN A 79 -9.94 16.17 -3.58
C ASN A 79 -9.67 14.81 -4.26
N MET A 80 -10.64 14.38 -5.07
CA MET A 80 -10.62 13.09 -5.77
C MET A 80 -9.56 13.02 -6.87
N GLU A 81 -9.32 14.11 -7.60
CA GLU A 81 -8.31 14.16 -8.67
C GLU A 81 -6.90 13.88 -8.12
N GLN A 82 -6.54 14.52 -7.01
CA GLN A 82 -5.27 14.24 -6.34
C GLN A 82 -5.22 12.81 -5.79
N ALA A 83 -6.35 12.28 -5.28
CA ALA A 83 -6.42 10.89 -4.81
C ALA A 83 -6.15 9.90 -5.95
N GLU A 84 -6.74 10.10 -7.13
CA GLU A 84 -6.53 9.23 -8.29
C GLU A 84 -5.09 9.29 -8.78
N ARG A 85 -4.52 10.50 -8.85
CA ARG A 85 -3.13 10.71 -9.25
C ARG A 85 -2.16 9.97 -8.31
N ILE A 86 -2.28 10.19 -7.00
CA ILE A 86 -1.41 9.56 -6.00
C ILE A 86 -1.58 8.04 -5.99
N LEU A 87 -2.81 7.54 -6.04
CA LEU A 87 -3.05 6.09 -6.06
C LEU A 87 -2.51 5.42 -7.31
N THR A 88 -2.60 6.09 -8.47
CA THR A 88 -2.06 5.59 -9.74
C THR A 88 -0.54 5.53 -9.71
N GLU A 89 0.10 6.59 -9.23
CA GLU A 89 1.55 6.63 -9.06
C GLU A 89 2.03 5.58 -8.05
N PHE A 90 1.33 5.44 -6.93
CA PHE A 90 1.62 4.45 -5.90
C PHE A 90 1.46 3.01 -6.39
N ASP A 91 0.40 2.70 -7.15
CA ASP A 91 0.18 1.39 -7.77
C ASP A 91 1.30 1.04 -8.76
N SER A 92 1.70 2.01 -9.59
CA SER A 92 2.82 1.87 -10.53
C SER A 92 4.15 1.64 -9.82
N ALA A 93 4.47 2.44 -8.81
CA ALA A 93 5.69 2.31 -8.02
C ALA A 93 5.76 0.98 -7.26
N CYS A 94 4.62 0.51 -6.72
CA CYS A 94 4.51 -0.82 -6.13
C CYS A 94 4.84 -1.91 -7.16
N GLY A 95 4.28 -1.81 -8.36
CA GLY A 95 4.52 -2.75 -9.47
C GLY A 95 6.00 -2.90 -9.83
N ASN A 96 6.76 -1.81 -9.76
CA ASN A 96 8.20 -1.78 -10.05
C ASN A 96 9.04 -2.59 -9.05
N ILE A 97 8.53 -2.84 -7.84
CA ILE A 97 9.21 -3.64 -6.82
C ILE A 97 8.45 -4.92 -6.45
N ILE A 98 7.60 -5.43 -7.36
CA ILE A 98 6.86 -6.69 -7.22
C ILE A 98 5.84 -6.65 -6.06
N LEU A 99 5.51 -5.46 -5.55
CA LEU A 99 4.36 -5.26 -4.68
C LEU A 99 3.10 -5.08 -5.53
N ARG A 100 1.97 -5.54 -5.00
CA ARG A 100 0.68 -5.42 -5.67
C ARG A 100 -0.36 -4.94 -4.69
N LEU A 101 -1.10 -3.91 -5.09
CA LEU A 101 -2.23 -3.44 -4.33
C LEU A 101 -3.42 -4.39 -4.51
N HIS A 102 -4.15 -4.66 -3.44
CA HIS A 102 -5.33 -5.50 -3.51
C HIS A 102 -6.56 -4.69 -3.91
N LEU A 103 -6.87 -4.67 -5.21
CA LEU A 103 -7.92 -3.82 -5.79
C LEU A 103 -9.29 -3.96 -5.11
N THR A 104 -9.68 -5.18 -4.72
CA THR A 104 -10.98 -5.47 -4.09
C THR A 104 -11.12 -4.92 -2.67
N LYS A 105 -10.01 -4.61 -1.98
CA LYS A 105 -10.02 -4.06 -0.61
C LYS A 105 -9.89 -2.54 -0.55
N LYS A 106 -9.78 -1.87 -1.71
CA LYS A 106 -9.68 -0.41 -1.75
C LYS A 106 -11.04 0.21 -1.48
N MET A 107 -11.09 1.07 -0.48
CA MET A 107 -12.25 1.87 -0.14
C MET A 107 -11.82 3.32 0.02
N PHE A 108 -12.75 4.24 -0.17
CA PHE A 108 -12.53 5.65 0.14
C PHE A 108 -13.69 6.20 0.96
N ILE A 109 -13.37 7.23 1.74
CA ILE A 109 -14.33 8.04 2.50
C ILE A 109 -14.12 9.46 2.01
N LYS A 110 -15.21 10.17 1.72
CA LYS A 110 -15.18 11.60 1.37
C LYS A 110 -16.03 12.41 2.35
N ASN A 111 -15.66 13.66 2.56
CA ASN A 111 -16.50 14.62 3.27
C ASN A 111 -17.69 15.00 2.36
N GLY A 112 -18.86 15.31 2.94
CA GLY A 112 -20.03 15.80 2.20
C GLY A 112 -19.81 17.09 1.40
N SER A 113 -18.69 17.80 1.63
CA SER A 113 -18.27 18.94 0.80
C SER A 113 -17.65 18.54 -0.55
N VAL A 114 -17.26 17.27 -0.72
CA VAL A 114 -16.67 16.76 -1.96
C VAL A 114 -17.79 16.34 -2.91
N PRO A 115 -17.85 16.88 -4.14
CA PRO A 115 -18.88 16.50 -5.11
C PRO A 115 -18.89 15.00 -5.42
N ASP A 116 -20.05 14.47 -5.78
CA ASP A 116 -20.16 13.12 -6.33
C ASP A 116 -19.45 13.04 -7.68
N ALA A 117 -18.38 12.26 -7.71
CA ALA A 117 -17.63 11.94 -8.92
C ALA A 117 -17.20 10.47 -8.87
N PRO A 118 -17.11 9.79 -10.02
CA PRO A 118 -16.47 8.47 -10.09
C PRO A 118 -15.05 8.55 -9.53
N PHE A 119 -14.68 7.53 -8.76
CA PHE A 119 -13.31 7.37 -8.28
C PHE A 119 -12.77 6.05 -8.79
N THR A 120 -11.79 6.13 -9.68
CA THR A 120 -11.28 4.96 -10.39
C THR A 120 -9.79 4.82 -10.24
N LEU A 121 -9.34 3.57 -10.24
CA LEU A 121 -7.93 3.25 -10.36
C LEU A 121 -7.76 2.18 -11.42
N ASN A 122 -6.96 2.47 -12.44
CA ASN A 122 -6.78 1.61 -13.61
C ASN A 122 -8.13 1.19 -14.23
N GLY A 123 -9.10 2.12 -14.30
CA GLY A 123 -10.44 1.87 -14.82
C GLY A 123 -11.36 1.04 -13.92
N THR A 124 -10.92 0.67 -12.71
CA THR A 124 -11.76 -0.03 -11.72
C THR A 124 -12.31 0.98 -10.71
N ASN A 125 -13.63 0.99 -10.51
CA ASN A 125 -14.27 1.82 -9.50
C ASN A 125 -13.83 1.40 -8.08
N ILE A 126 -13.41 2.37 -7.28
CA ILE A 126 -13.14 2.19 -5.85
C ILE A 126 -14.44 2.42 -5.10
N ILE A 127 -14.71 1.58 -4.10
CA ILE A 127 -15.98 1.59 -3.36
C ILE A 127 -15.96 2.73 -2.33
N GLU A 128 -16.98 3.60 -2.38
CA GLU A 128 -17.24 4.57 -1.33
C GLU A 128 -17.83 3.86 -0.11
N CYS A 129 -17.33 4.18 1.10
CA CYS A 129 -17.91 3.70 2.34
C CYS A 129 -18.22 4.85 3.30
N ALA A 130 -19.28 4.68 4.11
CA ALA A 130 -19.67 5.68 5.11
C ALA A 130 -18.73 5.70 6.33
N SER A 131 -18.09 4.57 6.61
CA SER A 131 -17.08 4.47 7.68
C SER A 131 -16.14 3.30 7.45
N TYR A 132 -14.96 3.38 8.05
CA TYR A 132 -13.94 2.34 8.00
C TYR A 132 -13.27 2.20 9.37
N VAL A 133 -12.96 0.98 9.81
CA VAL A 133 -12.23 0.76 11.07
C VAL A 133 -10.74 0.64 10.78
N TYR A 134 -9.99 1.68 11.10
CA TYR A 134 -8.53 1.70 10.99
C TYR A 134 -7.91 1.55 12.38
N LEU A 135 -7.06 0.53 12.59
CA LEU A 135 -6.40 0.26 13.87
C LEU A 135 -7.36 0.20 15.08
N GLY A 136 -8.55 -0.36 14.88
CA GLY A 136 -9.57 -0.48 15.93
C GLY A 136 -10.33 0.82 16.23
N ARG A 137 -10.10 1.90 15.47
CA ARG A 137 -10.85 3.15 15.55
C ARG A 137 -11.67 3.36 14.29
N GLN A 138 -12.94 3.70 14.46
CA GLN A 138 -13.80 4.05 13.35
C GLN A 138 -13.40 5.44 12.82
N VAL A 139 -13.22 5.51 11.51
CA VAL A 139 -13.06 6.73 10.71
C VAL A 139 -14.35 6.90 9.93
N ASN A 140 -14.93 8.10 10.01
CA ASN A 140 -16.12 8.51 9.29
C ASN A 140 -15.96 9.98 8.86
N SER A 141 -16.81 10.40 7.92
CA SER A 141 -16.93 11.80 7.51
C SER A 141 -18.09 12.51 8.17
#